data_AF-A0A800AII5-F1
#
_entry.id   AF-A0A800AII5-F1
#
_cell.length_a   1.000
_cell.length_b   1.000
_cell.length_c   1.000
_cell.angle_alpha   90.00
_cell.angle_beta   90.00
_cell.angle_gamma   90.00
#
_symmetry.space_group_name_H-M   'P 1'
#
loop_
_entity.id
_entity.type
_entity.pdbx_description
1 polymer ?
#
loop_
_entity_poly.entity_id
_entity_poly.type
_entity_poly.pdbx_seq_one_letter_code
_entity_poly.pdbx_strand_id
1 'polypeptide(L)'
;RRDGKFLQADGGMLFLDEIGDMSLATQAKVLRTLQEGEIQRVGGRELIQVDVRIIAATNKELKEEITAGNFRDDLYYRLNVIPIKVPPLRERREDIPLLVAHFIELFCRENGKRKKEISEGAMRLLMSYHWPGNIREMRYK
;
A
#
# COMPACT_ATOMS: atom_id res chain seq x y z
N ARG A 1 10.26 25.97 4.38
CA ARG A 1 10.92 24.92 3.57
C ARG A 1 10.51 23.58 4.19
N ARG A 2 9.84 22.68 3.45
CA ARG A 2 9.37 21.38 4.00
C ARG A 2 10.39 20.30 3.66
N ASP A 3 10.78 19.51 4.64
CA ASP A 3 11.73 18.42 4.43
C ASP A 3 11.13 17.30 3.56
N GLY A 4 12.00 16.60 2.84
CA GLY A 4 11.63 15.44 2.03
C GLY A 4 11.18 14.27 2.90
N LYS A 5 10.48 13.30 2.29
CA LYS A 5 9.90 12.16 3.02
C LYS A 5 10.94 11.26 3.69
N PHE A 6 12.11 11.06 3.09
CA PHE A 6 13.19 10.31 3.71
C PHE A 6 13.73 10.96 4.99
N LEU A 7 13.93 12.28 5.01
CA LEU A 7 14.34 13.00 6.22
C LEU A 7 13.27 12.97 7.31
N GLN A 8 11.99 13.07 6.93
CA GLN A 8 10.88 12.97 7.87
C GLN A 8 10.78 11.58 8.52
N ALA A 9 11.33 10.55 7.88
CA ALA A 9 11.27 9.16 8.32
C ALA A 9 12.60 8.67 8.90
N ASP A 10 13.59 9.55 9.07
CA ASP A 10 14.90 9.21 9.64
C ASP A 10 14.77 8.61 11.06
N GLY A 11 15.47 7.52 11.32
CA GLY A 11 15.33 6.67 12.51
C GLY A 11 14.02 5.85 12.54
N GLY A 12 13.26 5.81 11.46
CA GLY A 12 11.90 5.27 11.41
C GLY A 12 11.60 4.41 10.19
N MET A 13 10.35 4.51 9.72
CA MET A 13 9.85 3.72 8.60
C MET A 13 9.18 4.59 7.55
N LEU A 14 9.45 4.31 6.28
CA LEU A 14 8.82 4.95 5.13
C LEU A 14 8.00 3.93 4.33
N PHE A 15 6.70 4.18 4.22
CA PHE A 15 5.80 3.44 3.33
C PHE A 15 5.75 4.10 1.95
N LEU A 16 6.09 3.36 0.91
CA LEU A 16 6.04 3.78 -0.49
C LEU A 16 4.89 3.06 -1.19
N ASP A 17 3.76 3.74 -1.31
CA ASP A 17 2.60 3.23 -2.03
C ASP A 17 2.77 3.42 -3.55
N GLU A 18 2.20 2.50 -4.33
CA GLU A 18 2.27 2.43 -5.79
C GLU A 18 3.67 2.68 -6.37
N ILE A 19 4.68 1.96 -5.86
CA ILE A 19 6.07 2.12 -6.30
C ILE A 19 6.27 1.86 -7.80
N GLY A 20 5.42 1.04 -8.42
CA GLY A 20 5.42 0.76 -9.86
C GLY A 20 5.03 1.96 -10.74
N ASP A 21 4.49 3.04 -10.16
CA ASP A 21 4.18 4.29 -10.89
C ASP A 21 5.31 5.33 -10.82
N MET A 22 6.40 5.03 -10.10
CA MET A 22 7.53 5.94 -10.01
C MET A 22 8.24 6.06 -11.37
N SER A 23 8.63 7.29 -11.73
CA SER A 23 9.53 7.49 -12.87
C SER A 23 10.89 6.83 -12.63
N LEU A 24 11.57 6.37 -13.70
CA LEU A 24 12.91 5.76 -13.60
C LEU A 24 13.92 6.65 -12.85
N ALA A 25 13.82 7.97 -13.02
CA ALA A 25 14.66 8.93 -12.29
C ALA A 25 14.40 8.95 -10.77
N THR A 26 13.14 8.73 -10.37
CA THR A 26 12.77 8.61 -8.95
C THR A 26 13.22 7.25 -8.40
N GLN A 27 13.03 6.18 -9.16
CA GLN A 27 13.50 4.84 -8.83
C GLN A 27 15.02 4.81 -8.57
N ALA A 28 15.81 5.49 -9.42
CA ALA A 28 17.26 5.60 -9.22
C ALA A 28 17.63 6.30 -7.91
N LYS A 29 16.88 7.32 -7.49
CA LYS A 29 17.09 8.02 -6.21
C LYS A 29 16.75 7.12 -5.02
N VAL A 30 15.63 6.39 -5.09
CA VAL A 30 15.23 5.43 -4.05
C VAL A 30 16.25 4.31 -3.91
N LEU A 31 16.72 3.76 -5.04
CA LEU A 31 17.77 2.74 -5.06
C LEU A 31 19.04 3.25 -4.37
N ARG A 32 19.48 4.47 -4.69
CA ARG A 32 20.65 5.08 -4.06
C ARG A 32 20.49 5.18 -2.55
N THR A 33 19.33 5.61 -2.05
CA THR A 33 19.06 5.65 -0.62
C THR A 33 19.07 4.26 0.02
N LEU A 34 18.52 3.25 -0.66
CA LEU A 34 18.54 1.86 -0.18
C LEU A 34 19.93 1.21 -0.16
N GLN A 35 20.87 1.72 -0.97
CA GLN A 35 22.23 1.19 -1.08
C GLN A 35 23.20 1.94 -0.17
N GLU A 36 23.16 3.28 -0.19
CA GLU A 36 24.14 4.14 0.46
C GLU A 36 23.66 4.66 1.83
N GLY A 37 22.35 4.60 2.13
CA GLY A 37 21.80 5.27 3.32
C GLY A 37 21.82 6.79 3.21
N GLU A 38 21.94 7.32 1.99
CA GLU A 38 22.12 8.75 1.75
C GLU A 38 21.03 9.32 0.85
N ILE A 39 20.75 10.61 1.05
CA ILE A 39 19.90 11.39 0.15
C ILE A 39 20.55 12.73 -0.20
N GLN A 40 20.03 13.32 -1.27
CA GLN A 40 20.39 14.66 -1.72
C GLN A 40 19.12 15.48 -1.93
N ARG A 41 19.09 16.71 -1.41
CA ARG A 41 17.98 17.64 -1.67
C ARG A 41 17.95 18.01 -3.15
N VAL A 42 16.75 18.21 -3.72
CA VAL A 42 16.60 18.68 -5.11
C VAL A 42 17.35 20.01 -5.28
N GLY A 43 18.30 20.06 -6.21
CA GLY A 43 19.15 21.23 -6.47
C GLY A 43 20.27 21.46 -5.44
N GLY A 44 20.33 20.69 -4.36
CA GLY A 44 21.44 20.70 -3.41
C GLY A 44 22.58 19.80 -3.86
N ARG A 45 23.77 19.96 -3.28
CA ARG A 45 24.94 19.06 -3.47
C ARG A 45 25.33 18.29 -2.21
N GLU A 46 24.78 18.68 -1.07
CA GLU A 46 25.00 18.06 0.22
C GLU A 46 24.34 16.68 0.27
N LEU A 47 25.12 15.68 0.69
CA LEU A 47 24.68 14.34 1.01
C LEU A 47 24.29 14.30 2.48
N ILE A 48 23.12 13.72 2.76
CA ILE A 48 22.57 13.63 4.11
C ILE A 48 22.34 12.15 4.40
N GLN A 49 22.98 11.64 5.45
CA GLN A 49 22.77 10.29 5.97
C GLN A 49 21.37 10.16 6.55
N VAL A 50 20.72 9.03 6.28
CA VAL A 50 19.41 8.67 6.81
C VAL A 50 19.36 7.18 7.12
N ASP A 51 18.75 6.83 8.25
CA ASP A 51 18.44 5.44 8.60
C ASP A 51 16.93 5.22 8.51
N VAL A 52 16.47 4.59 7.42
CA VAL A 52 15.05 4.44 7.14
C VAL A 52 14.73 3.02 6.73
N ARG A 53 13.80 2.39 7.44
CA ARG A 53 13.21 1.13 7.02
C ARG A 53 12.16 1.36 5.95
N ILE A 54 12.28 0.72 4.80
CA ILE A 54 11.31 0.87 3.70
C ILE A 54 10.31 -0.29 3.69
N ILE A 55 9.03 0.05 3.52
CA ILE A 55 7.98 -0.87 3.08
C ILE A 55 7.41 -0.33 1.78
N ALA A 56 7.40 -1.14 0.72
CA ALA A 56 6.83 -0.75 -0.57
C ALA A 56 5.57 -1.58 -0.88
N ALA A 57 4.62 -0.96 -1.56
CA ALA A 57 3.43 -1.60 -2.09
C ALA A 57 3.20 -1.18 -3.54
N THR A 58 2.55 -2.05 -4.32
CA THR A 58 2.08 -1.73 -5.66
C THR A 58 0.99 -2.71 -6.08
N ASN A 59 0.10 -2.25 -6.96
CA ASN A 59 -0.88 -3.10 -7.64
C ASN A 59 -0.38 -3.67 -8.98
N LYS A 60 0.79 -3.24 -9.47
CA LYS A 60 1.39 -3.67 -10.74
C LYS A 60 2.22 -4.94 -10.58
N GLU A 61 2.27 -5.74 -11.64
CA GLU A 61 3.21 -6.87 -11.72
C GLU A 61 4.60 -6.35 -12.11
N LEU A 62 5.47 -6.15 -11.11
CA LEU A 62 6.76 -5.49 -11.33
C LEU A 62 7.67 -6.21 -12.34
N LYS A 63 7.56 -7.54 -12.47
CA LYS A 63 8.32 -8.30 -13.47
C LYS A 63 7.93 -7.95 -14.91
N GLU A 64 6.64 -7.68 -15.15
CA GLU A 64 6.16 -7.21 -16.45
C GLU A 64 6.63 -5.78 -16.71
N GLU A 65 6.58 -4.90 -15.69
CA GLU A 65 7.08 -3.53 -15.79
C GLU A 65 8.60 -3.45 -16.02
N ILE A 66 9.38 -4.40 -15.49
CA ILE A 66 10.81 -4.55 -15.81
C ILE A 66 10.99 -4.89 -17.29
N THR A 67 10.23 -5.87 -17.78
CA THR A 67 10.29 -6.31 -19.19
C THR A 67 9.88 -5.18 -20.14
N ALA A 68 8.93 -4.34 -19.74
CA ALA A 68 8.51 -3.15 -20.46
C ALA A 68 9.49 -1.95 -20.35
N GLY A 69 10.52 -2.04 -19.51
CA GLY A 69 11.49 -0.95 -19.28
C GLY A 69 10.99 0.17 -18.38
N ASN A 70 9.85 0.00 -17.72
CA ASN A 70 9.24 1.00 -16.84
C ASN A 70 9.73 0.88 -15.39
N PHE A 71 10.30 -0.27 -15.02
CA PHE A 71 10.83 -0.50 -13.68
C PHE A 71 12.25 -1.05 -13.72
N ARG A 72 13.09 -0.57 -12.80
CA ARG A 72 14.49 -1.01 -12.74
C ARG A 72 14.62 -2.36 -12.04
N ASP A 73 15.34 -3.27 -12.69
CA ASP A 73 15.60 -4.61 -12.19
C ASP A 73 16.40 -4.60 -10.86
N ASP A 74 17.38 -3.71 -10.74
CA ASP A 74 18.19 -3.54 -9.52
C ASP A 74 17.38 -3.11 -8.29
N LEU A 75 16.43 -2.18 -8.48
CA LEU A 75 15.50 -1.76 -7.44
C LEU A 75 14.55 -2.88 -7.03
N TYR A 76 14.04 -3.66 -8.01
CA TYR A 76 13.16 -4.79 -7.72
C TYR A 76 13.84 -5.80 -6.80
N TYR A 77 15.05 -6.23 -7.10
CA TYR A 77 15.76 -7.20 -6.26
C TYR A 77 16.10 -6.64 -4.87
N ARG A 78 16.30 -5.32 -4.74
CA ARG A 78 16.54 -4.68 -3.44
C ARG A 78 15.28 -4.62 -2.57
N LEU A 79 14.11 -4.48 -3.17
CA LEU A 79 12.82 -4.44 -2.48
C LEU A 79 12.23 -5.84 -2.22
N ASN A 80 12.42 -6.76 -3.17
CA ASN A 80 11.79 -8.08 -3.17
C ASN A 80 12.51 -9.12 -2.29
N VAL A 81 12.94 -8.71 -1.10
CA VAL A 81 13.59 -9.60 -0.11
C VAL A 81 12.53 -10.36 0.69
N ILE A 82 11.45 -9.69 1.10
CA ILE A 82 10.33 -10.29 1.85
C ILE A 82 9.02 -9.90 1.13
N PRO A 83 8.62 -10.64 0.08
CA PRO A 83 7.37 -10.36 -0.61
C PRO A 83 6.17 -10.77 0.24
N ILE A 84 5.19 -9.86 0.35
CA ILE A 84 3.91 -10.12 1.01
C ILE A 84 2.80 -9.93 -0.02
N LYS A 85 2.18 -11.03 -0.44
CA LYS A 85 1.02 -10.98 -1.34
C LYS A 85 -0.25 -10.85 -0.52
N VAL A 86 -0.99 -9.76 -0.72
CA VAL A 86 -2.30 -9.55 -0.10
C VAL A 86 -3.37 -10.12 -1.03
N PRO A 87 -4.13 -11.16 -0.62
CA PRO A 87 -5.17 -11.74 -1.46
C PRO A 87 -6.35 -10.76 -1.62
N PRO A 88 -7.03 -10.75 -2.76
CA PRO A 88 -8.30 -10.06 -2.90
C PRO A 88 -9.37 -10.69 -2.02
N LEU A 89 -10.41 -9.92 -1.66
CA LEU A 89 -11.47 -10.33 -0.74
C LEU A 89 -12.25 -11.54 -1.23
N ARG A 90 -12.38 -11.73 -2.55
CA ARG A 90 -13.01 -12.92 -3.17
C ARG A 90 -12.31 -14.25 -2.84
N GLU A 91 -11.03 -14.20 -2.47
CA GLU A 91 -10.21 -15.34 -2.04
C GLU A 91 -10.23 -15.50 -0.50
N ARG A 92 -10.81 -14.53 0.23
CA ARG A 92 -10.93 -14.50 1.70
C ARG A 92 -12.37 -14.27 2.14
N ARG A 93 -13.30 -15.03 1.56
CA ARG A 93 -14.74 -14.83 1.78
C ARG A 93 -15.17 -15.04 3.24
N GLU A 94 -14.41 -15.82 3.99
CA GLU A 94 -14.66 -16.09 5.40
C GLU A 94 -14.45 -14.86 6.30
N ASP A 95 -13.70 -13.86 5.82
CA ASP A 95 -13.52 -12.59 6.54
C ASP A 95 -14.72 -11.64 6.36
N ILE A 96 -15.57 -11.87 5.35
CA ILE A 96 -16.69 -10.97 4.99
C ILE A 96 -17.64 -10.73 6.17
N PRO A 97 -18.13 -11.75 6.91
CA PRO A 97 -19.03 -11.51 8.03
C PRO A 97 -18.44 -10.60 9.12
N LEU A 98 -17.15 -10.77 9.43
CA LEU A 98 -16.45 -9.96 10.43
C LEU A 98 -16.28 -8.51 9.95
N LEU A 99 -15.90 -8.31 8.68
CA LEU A 99 -15.75 -6.99 8.08
C LEU A 99 -17.09 -6.25 8.01
N VAL A 100 -18.16 -6.93 7.59
CA VAL A 100 -19.51 -6.36 7.54
C VAL A 100 -19.97 -5.93 8.93
N ALA A 101 -19.81 -6.79 9.93
CA ALA A 101 -20.16 -6.47 11.31
C ALA A 101 -19.40 -5.23 11.82
N HIS A 102 -18.09 -5.16 11.52
CA HIS A 102 -17.25 -4.01 11.87
C HIS A 102 -17.72 -2.72 11.19
N PHE A 103 -17.97 -2.72 9.88
CA PHE A 103 -18.35 -1.51 9.15
C PHE A 103 -19.75 -1.02 9.52
N ILE A 104 -20.69 -1.92 9.82
CA ILE A 104 -22.02 -1.53 10.31
C ILE A 104 -21.93 -0.86 11.66
N GLU A 105 -21.13 -1.40 12.56
CA GLU A 105 -20.91 -0.80 13.87
C GLU A 105 -20.27 0.58 13.75
N LEU A 106 -19.23 0.69 12.93
CA LEU A 106 -18.56 1.96 12.65
C LEU A 106 -19.54 2.99 12.09
N PHE A 107 -20.30 2.63 11.07
CA PHE A 107 -21.28 3.51 10.42
C PHE A 107 -22.40 3.94 11.39
N CYS A 108 -22.95 3.00 12.16
CA CYS A 108 -24.00 3.32 13.13
C CYS A 108 -23.48 4.28 14.21
N ARG A 109 -22.27 4.05 14.72
CA ARG A 109 -21.62 4.92 15.71
C ARG A 109 -21.36 6.32 15.17
N GLU A 110 -20.79 6.45 13.97
CA GLU A 110 -20.51 7.74 13.33
C GLU A 110 -21.78 8.56 13.06
N ASN A 111 -22.93 7.90 12.89
CA ASN A 111 -24.21 8.54 12.58
C ASN A 111 -25.17 8.61 13.79
N GLY A 112 -24.73 8.25 15.00
CA GLY A 112 -25.59 8.22 16.19
C GLY A 112 -26.80 7.28 16.07
N LYS A 113 -26.72 6.25 15.21
CA LYS A 113 -27.79 5.27 14.98
C LYS A 113 -27.57 4.06 15.88
N ARG A 114 -28.67 3.39 16.26
CA ARG A 114 -28.59 2.07 16.90
C ARG A 114 -27.98 1.06 15.93
N LYS A 115 -27.21 0.10 16.47
CA LYS A 115 -26.60 -0.97 15.69
C LYS A 115 -27.68 -1.70 14.90
N LYS A 116 -27.45 -1.83 13.59
CA LYS A 116 -28.30 -2.60 12.69
C LYS A 116 -27.75 -4.02 12.57
N GLU A 117 -28.64 -4.96 12.28
CA GLU A 117 -28.29 -6.33 11.98
C GLU A 117 -28.48 -6.60 10.49
N ILE A 118 -27.68 -7.52 9.95
CA ILE A 118 -27.80 -8.00 8.57
C ILE A 118 -28.55 -9.31 8.62
N SER A 119 -29.64 -9.40 7.84
CA SER A 119 -30.34 -10.66 7.67
C SER A 119 -29.42 -11.72 7.06
N GLU A 120 -29.63 -13.00 7.38
CA GLU A 120 -28.83 -14.08 6.82
C GLU A 120 -28.88 -14.12 5.28
N GLY A 121 -30.02 -13.79 4.69
CA GLY A 121 -30.17 -13.71 3.23
C GLY A 121 -29.27 -12.64 2.62
N ALA A 122 -29.21 -11.46 3.23
CA ALA A 122 -28.30 -10.40 2.80
C ALA A 122 -26.82 -10.80 3.02
N MET A 123 -26.49 -11.47 4.13
CA MET A 123 -25.13 -11.97 4.36
C MET A 123 -24.70 -12.97 3.28
N ARG A 124 -25.57 -13.91 2.90
CA ARG A 124 -25.28 -14.87 1.81
C ARG A 124 -24.99 -14.15 0.49
N LEU A 125 -25.75 -13.10 0.16
CA LEU A 125 -25.49 -12.30 -1.04
C LEU A 125 -24.13 -11.61 -0.97
N LEU A 126 -23.81 -10.97 0.16
CA LEU A 126 -22.52 -10.30 0.37
C LEU A 126 -21.34 -11.28 0.26
N MET A 127 -21.48 -12.50 0.79
CA MET A 127 -20.45 -13.54 0.69
C MET A 127 -20.29 -14.12 -0.72
N SER A 128 -21.36 -14.09 -1.54
CA SER A 128 -21.33 -14.57 -2.92
C SER A 128 -20.77 -13.55 -3.93
N TYR A 129 -20.73 -12.27 -3.55
CA TYR A 129 -20.27 -11.19 -4.42
C TYR A 129 -18.74 -11.22 -4.62
N HIS A 130 -18.28 -10.77 -5.79
CA HIS A 130 -16.88 -10.85 -6.20
C HIS A 130 -16.00 -9.73 -5.63
N TRP A 131 -16.59 -8.65 -5.10
CA TRP A 131 -15.88 -7.52 -4.50
C TRP A 131 -14.70 -6.99 -5.33
N PRO A 132 -14.92 -6.53 -6.57
CA PRO A 132 -13.84 -5.96 -7.40
C PRO A 132 -13.12 -4.79 -6.71
N GLY A 133 -13.81 -4.00 -5.89
CA GLY A 133 -13.18 -2.93 -5.10
C GLY A 133 -12.75 -3.35 -3.68
N ASN A 134 -12.78 -4.65 -3.37
CA ASN A 134 -12.38 -5.24 -2.08
C ASN A 134 -12.99 -4.46 -0.87
N ILE A 135 -12.16 -4.18 0.13
CA ILE A 135 -12.55 -3.46 1.35
C ILE A 135 -13.06 -2.05 1.06
N ARG A 136 -12.53 -1.37 0.04
CA ARG A 136 -12.98 -0.02 -0.32
C ARG A 136 -14.42 -0.04 -0.80
N GLU A 137 -14.78 -1.00 -1.64
CA GLU A 137 -16.17 -1.17 -2.08
C GLU A 137 -17.08 -1.56 -0.92
N MET A 138 -16.69 -2.54 -0.10
CA MET A 138 -17.48 -2.98 1.06
C MET A 138 -17.78 -1.86 2.06
N ARG A 139 -16.87 -0.90 2.22
CA ARG A 139 -17.04 0.21 3.17
C ARG A 139 -17.95 1.32 2.63
N TYR A 140 -17.90 1.60 1.32
CA TYR A 140 -18.48 2.81 0.75
C TYR A 140 -19.67 2.58 -0.19
N LYS A 141 -19.91 1.35 -0.66
CA LYS A 141 -21.08 0.98 -1.46
C LYS A 141 -22.03 0.10 -0.66
#